data_AF-A0A2Z5YVQ4-F1
#
_entry.id   AF-A0A2Z5YVQ4-F1
#
_cell.length_a   1.000
_cell.length_b   1.000
_cell.length_c   1.000
_cell.angle_alpha   90.00
_cell.angle_beta   90.00
_cell.angle_gamma   90.00
#
_symmetry.space_group_name_H-M   'P 1'
#
loop_
_entity.id
_entity.type
_entity.pdbx_description
1 polymer ?
#
loop_
_entity_poly.entity_id
_entity_poly.type
_entity_poly.pdbx_seq_one_letter_code
_entity_poly.pdbx_strand_id
1 'polypeptide(L)'
;MTPSRATCLLGLWSALATLLFSAAYVAAQVLEWTGLLGSAGGPASASTPLGLALLLTPSLLLGPSFVLLAAALHAAAPTGRKAFSLAALAFATIYATLTGMVYFVQLTFVAPRLAAGETEAIALLLFVPYRSFLFAVDLLGYSFMSAAAFCAAFALPPSPRSNGAKVALLATGALLPFLALQMFFPWMIWPAAAWGISFPVSAILLALMFRDLAKAVPAALTGT
;
A
#
# COMPACT_ATOMS: atom_id res chain seq x y z
N MET A 1 -15.72 -18.69 -14.59
CA MET A 1 -14.49 -19.49 -14.47
C MET A 1 -14.07 -19.43 -13.01
N THR A 2 -13.99 -20.57 -12.32
CA THR A 2 -13.55 -20.64 -10.93
C THR A 2 -12.03 -20.43 -10.88
N PRO A 3 -11.50 -19.57 -9.99
CA PRO A 3 -10.05 -19.37 -9.86
C PRO A 3 -9.35 -20.65 -9.39
N SER A 4 -8.11 -20.86 -9.85
CA SER A 4 -7.30 -22.00 -9.41
C SER A 4 -6.95 -21.90 -7.92
N ARG A 5 -6.69 -23.04 -7.27
CA ARG A 5 -6.28 -23.06 -5.85
C ARG A 5 -5.03 -22.23 -5.61
N ALA A 6 -4.04 -22.28 -6.51
CA ALA A 6 -2.84 -21.46 -6.44
C ALA A 6 -3.17 -19.95 -6.46
N THR A 7 -4.09 -19.52 -7.32
CA THR A 7 -4.57 -18.12 -7.36
C THR A 7 -5.20 -17.72 -6.02
N CYS A 8 -6.05 -18.57 -5.46
CA CYS A 8 -6.72 -18.29 -4.19
C CYS A 8 -5.72 -18.20 -3.02
N LEU A 9 -4.74 -19.10 -2.97
CA LEU A 9 -3.70 -19.08 -1.93
C LEU A 9 -2.79 -17.86 -2.08
N LEU A 10 -2.36 -17.54 -3.30
CA LEU A 10 -1.58 -16.34 -3.57
C LEU A 10 -2.34 -15.08 -3.11
N GLY A 11 -3.62 -14.95 -3.48
CA GLY A 11 -4.46 -13.83 -3.07
C GLY A 11 -4.66 -13.75 -1.56
N LEU A 12 -4.88 -14.88 -0.88
CA LEU A 12 -5.01 -14.92 0.58
C LEU A 12 -3.73 -14.47 1.29
N TRP A 13 -2.58 -15.07 0.94
CA TRP A 13 -1.31 -14.78 1.61
C TRP A 13 -0.81 -13.38 1.31
N SER A 14 -0.94 -12.91 0.07
CA SER A 14 -0.58 -11.53 -0.29
C SER A 14 -1.50 -10.50 0.39
N ALA A 15 -2.79 -10.80 0.57
CA ALA A 15 -3.69 -9.93 1.34
C ALA A 15 -3.33 -9.89 2.83
N LEU A 16 -2.96 -11.02 3.43
CA LEU A 16 -2.48 -11.07 4.82
C LEU A 16 -1.15 -10.34 5.00
N ALA A 17 -0.21 -10.50 4.07
CA ALA A 17 1.06 -9.78 4.07
C ALA A 17 0.83 -8.26 3.93
N THR A 18 -0.05 -7.86 3.01
CA THR A 18 -0.48 -6.47 2.81
C THR A 18 -1.08 -5.89 4.11
N LEU A 19 -1.93 -6.64 4.79
CA LEU A 19 -2.50 -6.26 6.08
C LEU A 19 -1.42 -6.10 7.16
N LEU A 20 -0.53 -7.09 7.29
CA LEU A 20 0.55 -7.06 8.28
C LEU A 20 1.44 -5.82 8.10
N PHE A 21 1.92 -5.59 6.88
CA PHE A 21 2.84 -4.48 6.61
C PHE A 21 2.16 -3.11 6.70
N SER A 22 0.91 -2.98 6.24
CA SER A 22 0.16 -1.72 6.42
C SER A 22 -0.16 -1.45 7.88
N ALA A 23 -0.54 -2.47 8.67
CA ALA A 23 -0.76 -2.32 10.11
C ALA A 23 0.52 -1.95 10.87
N ALA A 24 1.65 -2.58 10.51
CA ALA A 24 2.96 -2.25 11.09
C ALA A 24 3.37 -0.80 10.79
N TYR A 25 3.19 -0.36 9.54
CA TYR A 25 3.40 1.04 9.16
C TYR A 25 2.49 1.99 9.92
N VAL A 26 1.17 1.71 10.00
CA VAL A 26 0.22 2.56 10.74
C VAL A 26 0.62 2.69 12.21
N ALA A 27 1.02 1.59 12.85
CA ALA A 27 1.52 1.63 14.22
C ALA A 27 2.76 2.51 14.36
N ALA A 28 3.76 2.34 13.49
CA ALA A 28 4.95 3.19 13.46
C ALA A 28 4.59 4.67 13.19
N GLN A 29 3.64 4.94 12.32
CA GLN A 29 3.20 6.30 11.98
C GLN A 29 2.52 7.01 13.14
N VAL A 30 1.73 6.31 13.95
CA VAL A 30 1.15 6.87 15.17
C VAL A 30 2.25 7.18 16.20
N LEU A 31 3.22 6.29 16.37
CA LEU A 31 4.36 6.54 17.26
C LEU A 31 5.21 7.73 16.79
N GLU A 32 5.41 7.86 15.48
CA GLU A 32 6.11 9.00 14.88
C GLU A 32 5.34 10.32 15.12
N TRP A 33 4.03 10.36 14.86
CA TRP A 33 3.23 11.58 15.02
C TRP A 33 3.06 12.01 16.47
N THR A 34 3.16 11.07 17.42
CA THR A 34 3.18 11.39 18.85
C THR A 34 4.56 11.84 19.35
N GLY A 35 5.59 11.75 18.51
CA GLY A 35 6.98 12.06 18.87
C GLY A 35 7.67 10.97 19.69
N LEU A 36 7.01 9.81 19.91
CA LEU A 36 7.55 8.70 20.70
C LEU A 36 8.78 8.04 20.06
N LEU A 37 9.02 8.27 18.77
CA LEU A 37 10.23 7.83 18.05
C LEU A 37 11.35 8.89 18.03
N GLY A 38 11.19 9.96 18.82
CA GLY A 38 12.21 11.00 19.03
C GLY A 38 12.16 12.16 18.03
N SER A 39 11.18 12.20 17.12
CA SER A 39 10.94 13.38 16.28
C SER A 39 10.09 14.44 17.00
N ALA A 40 9.93 15.60 16.37
CA ALA A 40 9.11 16.69 16.91
C ALA A 40 7.60 16.37 16.91
N GLY A 41 7.18 15.21 16.39
CA GLY A 41 5.78 14.81 16.30
C GLY A 41 5.01 15.54 15.20
N GLY A 42 3.79 15.08 14.93
CA GLY A 42 2.92 15.60 13.88
C GLY A 42 3.32 15.22 12.45
N PRO A 43 2.45 15.52 11.48
CA PRO A 43 2.57 15.06 10.09
C PRO A 43 3.59 15.82 9.24
N ALA A 44 4.15 16.92 9.75
CA ALA A 44 5.08 17.78 9.02
C ALA A 44 6.53 17.66 9.50
N SER A 45 6.77 16.85 10.54
CA SER A 45 8.10 16.69 11.12
C SER A 45 8.93 15.68 10.36
N ALA A 46 10.22 15.98 10.20
CA ALA A 46 11.17 15.02 9.67
C ALA A 46 11.41 13.91 10.69
N SER A 47 11.55 12.68 10.20
CA SER A 47 11.81 11.51 11.04
C SER A 47 13.28 11.34 11.37
N THR A 48 13.54 10.75 12.54
CA THR A 48 14.87 10.29 12.93
C THR A 48 15.29 9.08 12.07
N PRO A 49 16.58 8.67 12.05
CA PRO A 49 16.99 7.43 11.39
C PRO A 49 16.21 6.20 11.87
N LEU A 50 15.89 6.13 13.18
CA LEU A 50 15.04 5.06 13.73
C LEU A 50 13.60 5.17 13.23
N GLY A 51 13.02 6.37 13.22
CA GLY A 51 11.69 6.62 12.65
C GLY A 51 11.61 6.17 11.19
N LEU A 52 12.58 6.57 10.37
CA LEU A 52 12.69 6.12 8.97
C LEU A 52 12.77 4.59 8.87
N ALA A 53 13.58 3.93 9.70
CA ALA A 53 13.68 2.47 9.69
C ALA A 53 12.34 1.80 10.00
N LEU A 54 11.64 2.25 11.04
CA LEU A 54 10.37 1.65 11.48
C LEU A 54 9.20 1.95 10.54
N LEU A 55 9.21 3.11 9.87
CA LEU A 55 8.18 3.50 8.90
C LEU A 55 8.42 2.82 7.55
N LEU A 56 9.64 2.94 7.00
CA LEU A 56 9.88 2.62 5.61
C LEU A 56 10.14 1.13 5.37
N THR A 57 10.63 0.38 6.36
CA THR A 57 10.86 -1.07 6.23
C THR A 57 9.56 -1.86 5.97
N PRO A 58 8.48 -1.73 6.78
CA PRO A 58 7.23 -2.39 6.47
C PRO A 58 6.63 -1.86 5.16
N SER A 59 6.72 -0.56 4.88
CA SER A 59 6.20 0.03 3.64
C SER A 59 6.92 -0.47 2.39
N LEU A 60 8.22 -0.77 2.46
CA LEU A 60 8.98 -1.40 1.39
C LEU A 60 8.44 -2.80 1.06
N LEU A 61 8.06 -3.58 2.07
CA LEU A 61 7.49 -4.92 1.90
C LEU A 61 6.01 -4.90 1.51
N LEU A 62 5.30 -3.81 1.85
CA LEU A 62 3.92 -3.58 1.45
C LEU A 62 3.77 -3.51 -0.09
N GLY A 63 4.69 -2.83 -0.78
CA GLY A 63 4.66 -2.66 -2.24
C GLY A 63 4.54 -3.99 -3.01
N PRO A 64 5.54 -4.89 -2.91
CA PRO A 64 5.50 -6.21 -3.57
C PRO A 64 4.31 -7.06 -3.13
N SER A 65 3.94 -7.01 -1.84
CA SER A 65 2.77 -7.74 -1.33
C SER A 65 1.47 -7.28 -2.01
N PHE A 66 1.30 -5.97 -2.19
CA PHE A 66 0.15 -5.40 -2.87
C PHE A 66 0.13 -5.73 -4.38
N VAL A 67 1.29 -5.77 -5.03
CA VAL A 67 1.40 -6.20 -6.45
C VAL A 67 0.98 -7.66 -6.61
N LEU A 68 1.45 -8.56 -5.73
CA LEU A 68 1.05 -9.97 -5.74
C LEU A 68 -0.46 -10.14 -5.50
N LEU A 69 -1.03 -9.31 -4.62
CA LEU A 69 -2.48 -9.28 -4.38
C LEU A 69 -3.24 -8.82 -5.62
N ALA A 70 -2.78 -7.76 -6.29
CA ALA A 70 -3.37 -7.27 -7.52
C ALA A 70 -3.27 -8.30 -8.66
N ALA A 71 -2.17 -9.05 -8.74
CA ALA A 71 -1.98 -10.13 -9.71
C ALA A 71 -2.94 -11.30 -9.45
N ALA A 72 -3.08 -11.72 -8.18
CA ALA A 72 -4.05 -12.74 -7.80
C ALA A 72 -5.51 -12.30 -8.08
N LEU A 73 -5.82 -11.02 -7.80
CA LEU A 73 -7.12 -10.44 -8.15
C LEU A 73 -7.33 -10.43 -9.66
N HIS A 74 -6.31 -10.07 -10.44
CA HIS A 74 -6.40 -10.12 -11.89
C HIS A 74 -6.69 -11.54 -12.38
N ALA A 75 -5.97 -12.55 -11.88
CA ALA A 75 -6.21 -13.94 -12.23
C ALA A 75 -7.65 -14.39 -11.85
N ALA A 76 -8.14 -14.01 -10.68
CA ALA A 76 -9.48 -14.36 -10.20
C ALA A 76 -10.63 -13.52 -10.79
N ALA A 77 -10.35 -12.37 -11.40
CA ALA A 77 -11.38 -11.47 -11.90
C ALA A 77 -12.27 -12.11 -12.99
N PRO A 78 -13.57 -11.79 -13.02
CA PRO A 78 -14.47 -12.20 -14.12
C PRO A 78 -13.97 -11.71 -15.49
N THR A 79 -14.22 -12.49 -16.55
CA THR A 79 -13.72 -12.21 -17.91
C THR A 79 -14.07 -10.79 -18.40
N GLY A 80 -15.33 -10.35 -18.22
CA GLY A 80 -15.78 -9.02 -18.60
C GLY A 80 -15.23 -7.86 -17.74
N ARG A 81 -14.44 -8.15 -16.70
CA ARG A 81 -13.87 -7.15 -15.77
C ARG A 81 -12.34 -7.13 -15.75
N LYS A 82 -11.69 -7.89 -16.65
CA LYS A 82 -10.22 -8.01 -16.73
C LYS A 82 -9.51 -6.68 -17.01
N ALA A 83 -10.15 -5.76 -17.75
CA ALA A 83 -9.59 -4.43 -17.98
C ALA A 83 -9.37 -3.65 -16.66
N PHE A 84 -10.35 -3.72 -15.75
CA PHE A 84 -10.24 -3.06 -14.44
C PHE A 84 -9.17 -3.69 -13.55
N SER A 85 -9.06 -5.02 -13.51
CA SER A 85 -7.99 -5.66 -12.72
C SER A 85 -6.62 -5.49 -13.34
N LEU A 86 -6.51 -5.41 -14.66
CA LEU A 86 -5.25 -5.13 -15.33
C LEU A 86 -4.78 -3.70 -15.04
N ALA A 87 -5.69 -2.71 -15.10
CA ALA A 87 -5.39 -1.35 -14.69
C ALA A 87 -4.98 -1.27 -13.22
N ALA A 88 -5.69 -1.99 -12.33
CA ALA A 88 -5.32 -2.08 -10.92
C ALA A 88 -3.92 -2.64 -10.71
N LEU A 89 -3.57 -3.72 -11.42
CA LEU A 89 -2.23 -4.31 -11.39
C LEU A 89 -1.17 -3.32 -11.90
N ALA A 90 -1.40 -2.66 -13.04
CA ALA A 90 -0.46 -1.69 -13.59
C ALA A 90 -0.18 -0.54 -12.61
N PHE A 91 -1.22 0.04 -12.00
CA PHE A 91 -1.05 1.09 -11.00
C PHE A 91 -0.38 0.59 -9.71
N ALA A 92 -0.68 -0.64 -9.26
CA ALA A 92 -0.01 -1.24 -8.12
C ALA A 92 1.50 -1.43 -8.39
N THR A 93 1.87 -1.82 -9.61
CA THR A 93 3.28 -1.94 -10.02
C THR A 93 3.98 -0.58 -10.04
N ILE A 94 3.33 0.48 -10.55
CA ILE A 94 3.89 1.85 -10.53
C ILE A 94 4.09 2.31 -9.09
N TYR A 95 3.07 2.14 -8.22
CA TYR A 95 3.17 2.43 -6.80
C TYR A 95 4.39 1.74 -6.17
N ALA A 96 4.47 0.40 -6.27
CA ALA A 96 5.53 -0.38 -5.65
C ALA A 96 6.93 0.00 -6.17
N THR A 97 7.02 0.41 -7.43
CA THR A 97 8.29 0.85 -8.04
C THR A 97 8.73 2.19 -7.48
N LEU A 98 7.83 3.19 -7.49
CA LEU A 98 8.13 4.53 -7.02
C LEU A 98 8.49 4.54 -5.53
N THR A 99 7.60 3.99 -4.70
CA THR A 99 7.80 3.98 -3.25
C THR A 99 8.93 3.03 -2.86
N GLY A 100 9.07 1.88 -3.53
CA GLY A 100 10.17 0.95 -3.31
C GLY A 100 11.55 1.59 -3.56
N MET A 101 11.70 2.37 -4.64
CA MET A 101 12.92 3.13 -4.90
C MET A 101 13.20 4.13 -3.77
N VAL A 102 12.19 4.92 -3.39
CA VAL A 102 12.32 5.91 -2.31
C VAL A 102 12.77 5.23 -1.02
N TYR A 103 12.05 4.19 -0.58
CA TYR A 103 12.31 3.54 0.71
C TYR A 103 13.64 2.81 0.72
N PHE A 104 14.00 2.13 -0.37
CA PHE A 104 15.29 1.47 -0.46
C PHE A 104 16.44 2.48 -0.34
N VAL A 105 16.39 3.61 -1.07
CA VAL A 105 17.39 4.67 -0.97
C VAL A 105 17.40 5.30 0.43
N GLN A 106 16.23 5.57 1.01
CA GLN A 106 16.15 6.13 2.36
C GLN A 106 16.80 5.22 3.40
N LEU A 107 16.50 3.93 3.36
CA LEU A 107 17.00 2.95 4.34
C LEU A 107 18.49 2.65 4.16
N THR A 108 18.94 2.47 2.93
CA THR A 108 20.30 1.95 2.65
C THR A 108 21.34 3.03 2.47
N PHE A 109 20.93 4.24 2.06
CA PHE A 109 21.87 5.31 1.69
C PHE A 109 21.73 6.57 2.55
N VAL A 110 20.50 7.03 2.79
CA VAL A 110 20.23 8.30 3.50
C VAL A 110 20.29 8.12 5.00
N ALA A 111 19.60 7.14 5.58
CA ALA A 111 19.52 6.94 7.03
C ALA A 111 20.90 6.78 7.71
N PRO A 112 21.88 6.02 7.16
CA PRO A 112 23.22 5.93 7.74
C PRO A 112 23.97 7.27 7.75
N ARG A 113 23.86 8.06 6.67
CA ARG A 113 24.49 9.38 6.55
C ARG A 113 23.82 10.42 7.43
N LEU A 114 22.50 10.35 7.55
CA LEU A 114 21.74 11.18 8.48
C LEU A 114 22.19 10.92 9.93
N ALA A 115 22.41 9.65 10.29
CA ALA A 115 22.95 9.28 11.61
C ALA A 115 24.40 9.77 11.83
N ALA A 116 25.21 9.86 10.77
CA ALA A 116 26.55 10.40 10.81
C ALA A 116 26.63 11.94 10.74
N GLY A 117 25.50 12.63 10.50
CA GLY A 117 25.46 14.08 10.31
C GLY A 117 25.94 14.55 8.92
N GLU A 118 26.14 13.63 7.97
CA GLU A 118 26.68 13.88 6.63
C GLU A 118 25.57 14.21 5.62
N THR A 119 24.84 15.31 5.82
CA THR A 119 23.62 15.61 5.04
C THR A 119 23.83 16.48 3.81
N GLU A 120 24.93 17.24 3.74
CA GLU A 120 25.20 18.19 2.65
C GLU A 120 25.29 17.51 1.29
N ALA A 121 26.04 16.40 1.20
CA ALA A 121 26.22 15.63 -0.03
C ALA A 121 24.94 14.90 -0.51
N ILE A 122 23.90 14.85 0.32
CA ILE A 122 22.65 14.12 0.05
C ILE A 122 21.41 15.01 0.14
N ALA A 123 21.57 16.33 0.12
CA ALA A 123 20.48 17.29 0.36
C ALA A 123 19.23 17.02 -0.49
N LEU A 124 19.39 16.65 -1.78
CA LEU A 124 18.28 16.34 -2.68
C LEU A 124 17.54 15.03 -2.31
N LEU A 125 18.23 14.12 -1.63
CA LEU A 125 17.70 12.82 -1.21
C LEU A 125 17.12 12.84 0.21
N LEU A 126 17.12 13.98 0.90
CA LEU A 126 16.48 14.06 2.22
C LEU A 126 14.96 13.93 2.08
N PHE A 127 14.36 13.12 2.96
CA PHE A 127 12.90 12.93 2.98
C PHE A 127 12.24 13.94 3.93
N VAL A 128 11.98 15.13 3.40
CA VAL A 128 11.32 16.23 4.13
C VAL A 128 9.84 16.30 3.70
N PRO A 129 8.88 16.13 4.63
CA PRO A 129 7.46 16.23 4.32
C PRO A 129 7.10 17.52 3.59
N TYR A 130 6.29 17.41 2.54
CA TYR A 130 5.76 18.53 1.73
C TYR A 130 6.79 19.39 0.98
N ARG A 131 8.09 19.09 1.08
CA ARG A 131 9.14 19.99 0.59
C ARG A 131 10.23 19.29 -0.22
N SER A 132 10.41 17.99 -0.04
CA SER A 132 11.47 17.25 -0.73
C SER A 132 11.01 16.59 -2.02
N PHE A 133 11.96 16.39 -2.94
CA PHE A 133 11.76 15.64 -4.17
C PHE A 133 11.26 14.22 -3.90
N LEU A 134 11.91 13.49 -2.99
CA LEU A 134 11.54 12.11 -2.69
C LEU A 134 10.18 11.99 -2.00
N PHE A 135 9.77 12.97 -1.19
CA PHE A 135 8.40 13.00 -0.66
C PHE A 135 7.35 13.22 -1.76
N ALA A 136 7.62 14.09 -2.74
CA ALA A 136 6.73 14.25 -3.90
C ALA A 136 6.59 12.95 -4.71
N VAL A 137 7.69 12.23 -4.94
CA VAL A 137 7.67 10.93 -5.63
C VAL A 137 6.89 9.89 -4.82
N ASP A 138 7.09 9.84 -3.51
CA ASP A 138 6.38 8.94 -2.62
C ASP A 138 4.87 9.18 -2.63
N LEU A 139 4.47 10.45 -2.56
CA LEU A 139 3.08 10.88 -2.62
C LEU A 139 2.41 10.52 -3.97
N LEU A 140 3.14 10.65 -5.07
CA LEU A 140 2.71 10.18 -6.38
C LEU A 140 2.51 8.65 -6.38
N GLY A 141 3.43 7.91 -5.75
CA GLY A 141 3.30 6.47 -5.53
C GLY A 141 2.00 6.11 -4.82
N TYR A 142 1.73 6.71 -3.65
CA TYR A 142 0.49 6.48 -2.92
C TYR A 142 -0.77 6.92 -3.69
N SER A 143 -0.68 7.94 -4.53
CA SER A 143 -1.77 8.33 -5.42
C SER A 143 -2.11 7.21 -6.43
N PHE A 144 -1.09 6.55 -6.98
CA PHE A 144 -1.28 5.37 -7.82
C PHE A 144 -1.79 4.16 -7.04
N MET A 145 -1.43 4.01 -5.77
CA MET A 145 -2.03 2.99 -4.91
C MET A 145 -3.54 3.20 -4.75
N SER A 146 -3.99 4.43 -4.53
CA SER A 146 -5.42 4.76 -4.51
C SER A 146 -6.09 4.51 -5.86
N ALA A 147 -5.45 4.86 -6.98
CA ALA A 147 -5.96 4.53 -8.32
C ALA A 147 -6.10 3.02 -8.52
N ALA A 148 -5.11 2.24 -8.07
CA ALA A 148 -5.13 0.78 -8.11
C ALA A 148 -6.31 0.22 -7.31
N ALA A 149 -6.52 0.70 -6.08
CA ALA A 149 -7.65 0.30 -5.24
C ALA A 149 -9.00 0.63 -5.89
N PHE A 150 -9.15 1.83 -6.45
CA PHE A 150 -10.36 2.24 -7.17
C PHE A 150 -10.66 1.30 -8.34
N CYS A 151 -9.69 1.00 -9.20
CA CYS A 151 -9.85 0.05 -10.29
C CYS A 151 -10.16 -1.38 -9.79
N ALA A 152 -9.46 -1.83 -8.76
CA ALA A 152 -9.64 -3.16 -8.17
C ALA A 152 -11.09 -3.38 -7.68
N ALA A 153 -11.74 -2.33 -7.16
CA ALA A 153 -13.12 -2.39 -6.67
C ALA A 153 -14.13 -2.85 -7.75
N PHE A 154 -13.83 -2.60 -9.03
CA PHE A 154 -14.68 -3.01 -10.16
C PHE A 154 -14.32 -4.39 -10.73
N ALA A 155 -13.25 -5.01 -10.25
CA ALA A 155 -12.75 -6.28 -10.77
C ALA A 155 -12.98 -7.48 -9.83
N LEU A 156 -13.64 -7.26 -8.69
CA LEU A 156 -13.86 -8.31 -7.69
C LEU A 156 -14.68 -9.47 -8.24
N PRO A 157 -14.22 -10.73 -8.05
CA PRO A 157 -15.01 -11.92 -8.31
C PRO A 157 -16.20 -12.03 -7.34
N PRO A 158 -17.28 -12.74 -7.70
CA PRO A 158 -18.42 -12.94 -6.82
C PRO A 158 -18.04 -13.78 -5.59
N SER A 159 -18.39 -13.28 -4.41
CA SER A 159 -18.15 -13.86 -3.08
C SER A 159 -18.98 -13.08 -2.05
N PRO A 160 -19.36 -13.68 -0.90
CA PRO A 160 -20.08 -12.97 0.18
C PRO A 160 -19.40 -11.69 0.66
N ARG A 161 -18.08 -11.58 0.52
CA ARG A 161 -17.27 -10.43 0.97
C ARG A 161 -17.10 -9.33 -0.09
N SER A 162 -17.53 -9.57 -1.32
CA SER A 162 -17.21 -8.70 -2.47
C SER A 162 -17.80 -7.29 -2.32
N ASN A 163 -19.04 -7.17 -1.83
CA ASN A 163 -19.68 -5.87 -1.66
C ASN A 163 -18.96 -5.02 -0.60
N GLY A 164 -18.58 -5.64 0.53
CA GLY A 164 -17.79 -4.97 1.55
C GLY A 164 -16.41 -4.57 1.02
N ALA A 165 -15.71 -5.50 0.36
CA ALA A 165 -14.39 -5.25 -0.24
C ALA A 165 -14.45 -4.12 -1.27
N LYS A 166 -15.53 -4.06 -2.08
CA LYS A 166 -15.77 -2.98 -3.04
C LYS A 166 -15.86 -1.63 -2.35
N VAL A 167 -16.68 -1.52 -1.31
CA VAL A 167 -16.85 -0.26 -0.56
C VAL A 167 -15.54 0.18 0.08
N ALA A 168 -14.81 -0.74 0.71
CA ALA A 168 -13.52 -0.44 1.33
C ALA A 168 -12.48 0.03 0.29
N LEU A 169 -12.38 -0.66 -0.85
CA LEU A 169 -11.48 -0.29 -1.95
C LEU A 169 -11.85 1.05 -2.58
N LEU A 170 -13.15 1.34 -2.76
CA LEU A 170 -13.62 2.65 -3.21
C LEU A 170 -13.30 3.75 -2.19
N ALA A 171 -13.42 3.46 -0.89
CA ALA A 171 -13.04 4.41 0.16
C ALA A 171 -11.54 4.73 0.11
N THR A 172 -10.68 3.72 -0.05
CA THR A 172 -9.24 3.92 -0.28
C THR A 172 -8.95 4.66 -1.59
N GLY A 173 -9.68 4.34 -2.65
CA GLY A 173 -9.56 5.00 -3.94
C GLY A 173 -9.97 6.48 -3.91
N ALA A 174 -10.99 6.82 -3.12
CA ALA A 174 -11.46 8.19 -2.91
C ALA A 174 -10.43 9.08 -2.20
N LEU A 175 -9.36 8.50 -1.63
CA LEU A 175 -8.27 9.25 -1.01
C LEU A 175 -7.31 9.88 -2.04
N LEU A 176 -7.38 9.46 -3.31
CA LEU A 176 -6.50 9.92 -4.38
C LEU A 176 -6.31 11.45 -4.44
N PRO A 177 -7.36 12.30 -4.48
CA PRO A 177 -7.15 13.74 -4.58
C PRO A 177 -6.46 14.33 -3.33
N PHE A 178 -6.70 13.77 -2.14
CA PHE A 178 -6.09 14.24 -0.90
C PHE A 178 -4.60 13.90 -0.84
N LEU A 179 -4.22 12.75 -1.39
CA LEU A 179 -2.82 12.35 -1.55
C LEU A 179 -2.17 13.15 -2.70
N ALA A 180 -2.74 13.15 -3.90
CA ALA A 180 -2.12 13.77 -5.08
C ALA A 180 -1.87 15.28 -4.93
N LEU A 181 -2.71 15.98 -4.17
CA LEU A 181 -2.62 17.44 -3.99
C LEU A 181 -1.93 17.87 -2.68
N GLN A 182 -1.44 16.92 -1.87
CA GLN A 182 -0.91 17.21 -0.53
C GLN A 182 0.35 18.10 -0.57
N MET A 183 1.12 18.08 -1.65
CA MET A 183 2.25 19.01 -1.84
C MET A 183 1.81 20.48 -1.93
N PHE A 184 0.62 20.74 -2.48
CA PHE A 184 0.06 22.09 -2.58
C PHE A 184 -0.73 22.46 -1.33
N PHE A 185 -1.43 21.49 -0.73
CA PHE A 185 -2.33 21.69 0.39
C PHE A 185 -2.01 20.70 1.53
N PRO A 186 -1.00 20.96 2.38
CA PRO A 186 -0.55 20.00 3.40
C PRO A 186 -1.63 19.55 4.39
N TRP A 187 -2.66 20.37 4.65
CA TRP A 187 -3.78 20.02 5.54
C TRP A 187 -4.59 18.81 5.06
N MET A 188 -4.49 18.46 3.77
CA MET A 188 -5.13 17.26 3.20
C MET A 188 -4.62 15.95 3.80
N ILE A 189 -3.52 15.97 4.57
CA ILE A 189 -3.08 14.81 5.35
C ILE A 189 -4.16 14.27 6.30
N TRP A 190 -5.01 15.13 6.86
CA TRP A 190 -6.04 14.71 7.81
C TRP A 190 -7.10 13.77 7.19
N PRO A 191 -7.76 14.13 6.07
CA PRO A 191 -8.60 13.17 5.36
C PRO A 191 -7.80 12.02 4.76
N ALA A 192 -6.58 12.25 4.26
CA ALA A 192 -5.74 11.19 3.71
C ALA A 192 -5.37 10.13 4.76
N ALA A 193 -5.26 10.49 6.04
CA ALA A 193 -4.98 9.57 7.15
C ALA A 193 -6.05 8.49 7.33
N ALA A 194 -7.25 8.66 6.76
CA ALA A 194 -8.26 7.61 6.68
C ALA A 194 -7.77 6.36 5.90
N TRP A 195 -6.65 6.48 5.15
CA TRP A 195 -5.92 5.35 4.58
C TRP A 195 -5.56 4.31 5.65
N GLY A 196 -5.17 4.75 6.85
CA GLY A 196 -4.77 3.88 7.96
C GLY A 196 -5.89 2.95 8.47
N ILE A 197 -7.12 3.17 8.02
CA ILE A 197 -8.27 2.30 8.32
C ILE A 197 -8.80 1.66 7.03
N SER A 198 -9.09 2.47 6.00
CA SER A 198 -9.73 1.99 4.78
C SER A 198 -8.91 0.92 4.05
N PHE A 199 -7.58 1.07 4.01
CA PHE A 199 -6.73 0.11 3.32
C PHE A 199 -6.55 -1.22 4.10
N PRO A 200 -6.24 -1.22 5.42
CA PRO A 200 -6.28 -2.46 6.20
C PRO A 200 -7.61 -3.19 6.15
N VAL A 201 -8.75 -2.46 6.20
CA VAL A 201 -10.08 -3.06 6.06
C VAL A 201 -10.25 -3.71 4.67
N SER A 202 -9.77 -3.05 3.61
CA SER A 202 -9.75 -3.63 2.26
C SER A 202 -8.94 -4.93 2.22
N ALA A 203 -7.75 -4.95 2.82
CA ALA A 203 -6.89 -6.13 2.89
C ALA A 203 -7.55 -7.29 3.65
N ILE A 204 -8.19 -7.02 4.79
CA ILE A 204 -8.96 -8.02 5.55
C ILE A 204 -10.08 -8.61 4.69
N LEU A 205 -10.88 -7.77 4.05
CA LEU A 205 -12.02 -8.23 3.25
C LEU A 205 -11.57 -9.01 2.01
N LEU A 206 -10.47 -8.62 1.37
CA LEU A 206 -9.86 -9.37 0.28
C LEU A 206 -9.30 -10.72 0.75
N ALA A 207 -8.63 -10.78 1.90
CA ALA A 207 -8.15 -12.04 2.48
C ALA A 207 -9.32 -13.00 2.75
N LEU A 208 -10.40 -12.50 3.35
CA LEU A 208 -11.61 -13.28 3.60
C LEU A 208 -12.27 -13.73 2.29
N MET A 209 -12.33 -12.85 1.28
CA MET A 209 -12.84 -13.18 -0.06
C MET A 209 -12.06 -14.32 -0.70
N PHE A 210 -10.72 -14.25 -0.71
CA PHE A 210 -9.87 -15.31 -1.27
C PHE A 210 -9.95 -16.62 -0.48
N ARG A 211 -10.13 -16.55 0.83
CA ARG A 211 -10.41 -17.73 1.66
C ARG A 211 -11.73 -18.41 1.27
N ASP A 212 -12.78 -17.63 1.02
CA ASP A 212 -14.07 -18.16 0.60
C ASP A 212 -13.98 -18.80 -0.80
N LEU A 213 -13.25 -18.16 -1.72
CA LEU A 213 -12.95 -18.72 -3.04
C LEU A 213 -12.13 -20.02 -2.95
N ALA A 214 -11.13 -20.09 -2.07
CA ALA A 214 -10.31 -21.30 -1.87
C ALA A 214 -11.14 -22.49 -1.39
N LYS A 215 -12.10 -22.26 -0.48
CA LYS A 215 -13.01 -23.30 0.03
C LYS A 215 -13.96 -23.82 -1.03
N ALA A 216 -14.31 -22.99 -2.01
CA ALA A 216 -15.21 -23.37 -3.10
C ALA A 216 -14.51 -24.17 -4.23
N VAL A 217 -13.17 -24.30 -4.22
CA VAL A 217 -12.45 -25.13 -5.19
C VAL A 217 -12.61 -26.62 -4.79
N PRO A 218 -13.22 -27.47 -5.63
CA PRO A 218 -13.41 -28.88 -5.33
C PRO A 218 -12.09 -29.62 -5.12
N ALA A 219 -12.03 -30.51 -4.11
CA ALA A 219 -10.86 -31.33 -3.80
C ALA A 219 -10.40 -32.23 -4.96
N ALA A 220 -11.26 -32.53 -5.94
CA ALA A 220 -10.92 -33.34 -7.11
C ALA A 220 -9.98 -32.66 -8.12
N LEU A 221 -9.77 -31.35 -8.03
CA LEU A 221 -8.86 -30.59 -8.92
C LEU A 221 -7.50 -30.30 -8.28
N THR A 222 -7.16 -30.96 -7.17
CA THR A 222 -5.89 -30.76 -6.44
C THR A 222 -4.79 -31.73 -6.86
N GLY A 223 -5.02 -32.54 -7.89
CA GLY A 223 -4.02 -33.44 -8.47
C GLY A 223 -3.46 -32.86 -9.76
N THR A 224 -2.29 -32.22 -9.68
CA THR A 224 -1.14 -32.28 -10.61
C THR A 224 -0.10 -31.26 -10.16
#